data_AF-A0A7S0AY98-F1
#
_entry.id   AF-A0A7S0AY98-F1
#
_cell.length_a   1.000
_cell.length_b   1.000
_cell.length_c   1.000
_cell.angle_alpha   90.00
_cell.angle_beta   90.00
_cell.angle_gamma   90.00
#
_symmetry.space_group_name_H-M   'P 1'
#
loop_
_entity.id
_entity.type
_entity.pdbx_description
1 polymer ?
#
loop_
_entity_poly.entity_id
_entity_poly.type
_entity_poly.pdbx_seq_one_letter_code
_entity_poly.pdbx_strand_id
1 'polypeptide(L)'
;CIDVITMLWEMEKSEFTMNEHYMATNRRKYRALVDKILSGNDLDAKLEGLDSENKAALRSLLGSLGLSTEKLKLIPTSSTYDDEAIDSIAGSLAYVRVALKRFQDNVPLHIQYHMIDKFANECEDVLKREFGLFQKSPEEIHHFFQEDTRTEQRRENLARRKVRQE
;
A
#
# COMPACT_ATOMS: atom_id res chain seq x y z
N CYS A 1 3.67 -18.22 5.07
CA CYS A 1 3.79 -16.98 4.28
C CYS A 1 2.57 -16.09 4.53
N ILE A 2 1.35 -16.56 4.23
CA ILE A 2 0.10 -15.83 4.49
C ILE A 2 -0.01 -15.45 5.98
N ASP A 3 0.23 -16.36 6.91
CA ASP A 3 0.16 -16.07 8.36
C ASP A 3 1.13 -14.97 8.82
N VAL A 4 2.31 -14.87 8.20
CA VAL A 4 3.30 -13.84 8.52
C VAL A 4 2.86 -12.48 7.98
N ILE A 5 2.29 -12.45 6.77
CA ILE A 5 1.71 -11.24 6.19
C ILE A 5 0.50 -10.77 7.02
N THR A 6 -0.33 -11.71 7.49
CA THR A 6 -1.45 -11.41 8.40
C THR A 6 -0.95 -10.90 9.75
N MET A 7 0.13 -11.46 10.30
CA MET A 7 0.75 -10.96 11.53
C MET A 7 1.26 -9.51 11.36
N LEU A 8 1.93 -9.21 10.23
CA LEU A 8 2.35 -7.84 9.92
C LEU A 8 1.15 -6.88 9.83
N TRP A 9 0.04 -7.34 9.27
CA TRP A 9 -1.20 -6.58 9.25
C TRP A 9 -1.76 -6.29 10.65
N GLU A 10 -1.77 -7.28 11.53
CA GLU A 10 -2.21 -7.09 12.92
C GLU A 10 -1.29 -6.13 13.69
N MET A 11 0.02 -6.15 13.45
CA MET A 11 0.97 -5.22 14.07
C MET A 11 0.73 -3.76 13.66
N GLU A 12 0.26 -3.53 12.44
CA GLU A 12 -0.08 -2.19 11.91
C GLU A 12 -1.48 -1.72 12.35
N LYS A 13 -2.18 -2.44 13.24
CA LYS A 13 -3.37 -1.92 13.93
C LYS A 13 -3.01 -1.09 15.17
N SER A 14 -1.77 -1.18 15.65
CA SER A 14 -1.30 -0.36 16.76
C SER A 14 -0.92 1.03 16.24
N GLU A 15 -1.73 2.04 16.60
CA GLU A 15 -1.54 3.43 16.21
C GLU A 15 -0.34 4.08 16.92
N PHE A 16 0.88 3.72 16.53
CA PHE A 16 2.07 4.39 17.04
C PHE A 16 3.17 4.52 15.99
N THR A 17 3.49 5.76 15.62
CA THR A 17 4.75 6.06 14.93
C THR A 17 5.39 7.30 15.53
N MET A 18 6.67 7.16 15.90
CA MET A 18 7.53 8.28 16.31
C MET A 18 8.26 8.92 15.11
N ASN A 19 7.64 8.99 13.93
CA ASN A 19 8.31 9.63 12.80
C ASN A 19 8.13 11.15 12.84
N GLU A 20 8.88 11.78 13.73
CA GLU A 20 8.89 13.24 13.92
C GLU A 20 9.24 13.99 12.64
N HIS A 21 10.10 13.41 11.78
CA HIS A 21 10.46 14.00 10.50
C HIS A 21 9.27 14.11 9.55
N TYR A 22 8.49 13.04 9.36
CA TYR A 22 7.27 13.09 8.53
C TYR A 22 6.20 13.96 9.16
N MET A 23 6.03 13.92 10.48
CA MET A 23 5.11 14.81 11.18
C MET A 23 5.46 16.28 10.94
N ALA A 24 6.72 16.68 11.16
CA ALA A 24 7.19 18.05 10.94
C ALA A 24 7.04 18.49 9.47
N THR A 25 7.33 17.59 8.52
CA THR A 25 7.18 17.86 7.08
C THR A 25 5.73 18.10 6.70
N ASN A 26 4.82 17.22 7.15
CA ASN A 26 3.39 17.36 6.88
C ASN A 26 2.82 18.60 7.58
N ARG A 27 3.18 18.83 8.85
CA ARG A 27 2.75 20.01 9.62
C ARG A 27 3.11 21.31 8.88
N ARG A 28 4.36 21.44 8.42
CA ARG A 28 4.80 22.60 7.62
C ARG A 28 3.99 22.76 6.34
N LYS A 29 3.75 21.67 5.62
CA LYS A 29 2.99 21.67 4.36
C LYS A 29 1.54 22.12 4.55
N TYR A 30 0.84 21.56 5.53
CA TYR A 30 -0.57 21.86 5.76
C TYR A 30 -0.77 23.21 6.42
N ARG A 31 0.13 23.63 7.31
CA ARG A 31 0.15 25.02 7.81
C ARG A 31 0.33 26.01 6.66
N ALA A 32 1.28 25.79 5.76
CA ALA A 32 1.44 26.66 4.59
C ALA A 32 0.22 26.69 3.64
N LEU A 33 -0.52 25.56 3.52
CA LEU A 33 -1.77 25.51 2.76
C LEU A 33 -2.88 26.31 3.44
N VAL A 34 -3.04 26.15 4.75
CA VAL A 34 -4.00 26.91 5.55
C VAL A 34 -3.66 28.40 5.50
N ASP A 35 -2.40 28.77 5.75
CA ASP A 35 -1.91 30.15 5.66
C ASP A 35 -2.18 30.74 4.28
N LYS A 36 -2.03 29.98 3.19
CA LYS A 36 -2.34 30.43 1.82
C LYS A 36 -3.84 30.65 1.61
N ILE A 37 -4.69 29.81 2.17
CA ILE A 37 -6.16 29.94 2.07
C ILE A 37 -6.62 31.14 2.91
N LEU A 38 -6.08 31.32 4.11
CA LEU A 38 -6.43 32.38 5.04
C LEU A 38 -5.86 33.75 4.62
N SER A 39 -4.61 33.82 4.16
CA SER A 39 -4.02 35.07 3.63
C SER A 39 -4.70 35.56 2.35
N GLY A 40 -5.35 34.67 1.60
CA GLY A 40 -6.21 35.02 0.47
C GLY A 40 -7.60 35.52 0.88
N ASN A 41 -7.97 35.40 2.16
CA ASN A 41 -9.29 35.71 2.72
C ASN A 41 -9.25 36.96 3.62
N ASP A 42 -8.71 38.08 3.11
CA ASP A 42 -9.10 39.39 3.64
C ASP A 42 -10.50 39.72 3.14
N LEU A 43 -11.47 39.03 3.75
CA LEU A 43 -12.87 39.12 3.40
C LEU A 43 -13.35 40.57 3.61
N ASP A 44 -12.82 41.25 4.63
CA ASP A 44 -13.15 42.63 4.94
C ASP A 44 -12.60 43.59 3.88
N ALA A 45 -11.33 43.51 3.46
CA ALA A 45 -10.82 44.34 2.37
C ALA A 45 -11.52 44.06 1.02
N LYS A 46 -11.88 42.79 0.76
CA LYS A 46 -12.66 42.42 -0.44
C LYS A 46 -14.09 42.95 -0.37
N LEU A 47 -14.74 42.93 0.80
CA LEU A 47 -16.07 43.48 1.02
C LEU A 47 -16.07 45.01 0.91
N GLU A 48 -15.04 45.67 1.44
CA GLU A 48 -14.91 47.13 1.37
C GLU A 48 -14.64 47.62 -0.05
N GLY A 49 -13.81 46.90 -0.82
CA GLY A 49 -13.46 47.21 -2.20
C GLY A 49 -14.59 47.01 -3.23
N LEU A 50 -15.71 46.40 -2.85
CA LEU A 50 -16.88 46.28 -3.74
C LEU A 50 -17.62 47.62 -3.88
N ASP A 51 -18.07 47.91 -5.10
CA ASP A 51 -18.98 49.03 -5.36
C ASP A 51 -20.38 48.79 -4.75
N SER A 52 -21.21 49.84 -4.74
CA SER A 52 -22.52 49.81 -4.10
C SER A 52 -23.47 48.78 -4.74
N GLU A 53 -23.34 48.58 -6.06
CA GLU A 53 -24.17 47.66 -6.84
C GLU A 53 -23.83 46.20 -6.53
N ASN A 54 -22.53 45.86 -6.50
CA ASN A 54 -22.09 44.51 -6.13
C ASN A 54 -22.32 44.21 -4.64
N LYS A 55 -22.25 45.20 -3.75
CA LYS A 55 -22.64 45.05 -2.34
C LYS A 55 -24.12 44.71 -2.18
N ALA A 56 -24.99 45.32 -2.98
CA ALA A 56 -26.43 45.04 -2.96
C ALA A 56 -26.74 43.64 -3.54
N ALA A 57 -26.10 43.27 -4.64
CA ALA A 57 -26.22 41.94 -5.24
C ALA A 57 -25.76 40.83 -4.28
N LEU A 58 -24.60 41.02 -3.61
CA LEU A 58 -24.09 40.08 -2.62
C LEU A 58 -25.04 39.90 -1.44
N ARG A 59 -25.61 40.99 -0.91
CA ARG A 59 -26.60 40.92 0.19
C ARG A 59 -27.87 40.19 -0.22
N SER A 60 -28.36 40.41 -1.45
CA SER A 60 -29.53 39.70 -1.99
C SER A 60 -29.27 38.20 -2.11
N LEU A 61 -28.08 37.82 -2.60
CA LEU A 61 -27.67 36.43 -2.80
C LEU A 61 -27.40 35.71 -1.47
N LEU A 62 -26.84 36.39 -0.47
CA LEU A 62 -26.72 35.85 0.89
C LEU A 62 -28.10 35.70 1.55
N GLY A 63 -28.99 36.67 1.33
CA GLY A 63 -30.37 36.64 1.83
C GLY A 63 -31.17 35.46 1.28
N SER A 64 -31.02 35.14 -0.01
CA SER A 64 -31.68 33.97 -0.62
C SER A 64 -31.18 32.63 -0.07
N LEU A 65 -29.97 32.60 0.50
CA LEU A 65 -29.36 31.45 1.17
C LEU A 65 -29.60 31.45 2.70
N GLY A 66 -30.33 32.43 3.26
CA GLY A 66 -30.53 32.55 4.71
C GLY A 66 -29.26 32.91 5.50
N LEU A 67 -28.28 33.47 4.80
CA LEU A 67 -26.99 33.89 5.34
C LEU A 67 -26.95 35.42 5.49
N SER A 68 -26.27 35.90 6.54
CA SER A 68 -25.97 37.32 6.71
C SER A 68 -24.49 37.56 6.42
N THR A 69 -24.14 38.81 6.10
CA THR A 69 -22.73 39.21 5.93
C THR A 69 -21.92 39.02 7.21
N GLU A 70 -22.57 39.00 8.38
CA GLU A 70 -21.92 38.69 9.67
C GLU A 70 -21.58 37.21 9.80
N LYS A 71 -22.37 36.30 9.21
CA LYS A 71 -22.03 34.87 9.17
C LYS A 71 -20.79 34.58 8.31
N LEU A 72 -20.47 35.45 7.35
CA LEU A 72 -19.22 35.33 6.60
C LEU A 72 -17.99 35.69 7.46
N LYS A 73 -18.17 36.51 8.51
CA LYS A 73 -17.13 36.81 9.52
C LYS A 73 -16.93 35.69 10.53
N LEU A 74 -17.84 34.71 10.57
CA LEU A 74 -17.68 33.48 11.35
C LEU A 74 -16.78 32.46 10.66
N ILE A 75 -16.41 32.68 9.38
CA ILE A 75 -15.33 31.92 8.74
C ILE A 75 -14.05 32.28 9.50
N PRO A 76 -13.41 31.35 10.21
CA PRO A 76 -12.31 31.67 11.11
C PRO A 76 -11.18 32.37 10.34
N THR A 77 -10.82 33.57 10.77
CA THR A 77 -9.63 34.29 10.33
C THR A 77 -8.43 34.04 11.26
N SER A 78 -8.65 33.36 12.39
CA SER A 78 -7.63 33.13 13.41
C SER A 78 -6.96 31.75 13.27
N SER A 79 -5.63 31.78 13.18
CA SER A 79 -4.72 30.64 13.03
C SER A 79 -4.67 29.64 14.19
N THR A 80 -5.33 29.90 15.33
CA THR A 80 -5.14 29.13 16.57
C THR A 80 -5.98 27.86 16.67
N TYR A 81 -7.15 27.79 16.03
CA TYR A 81 -7.96 26.56 15.98
C TYR A 81 -7.48 25.58 14.90
N ASP A 82 -6.61 26.03 13.99
CA ASP A 82 -6.05 25.21 12.93
C ASP A 82 -4.94 24.28 13.42
N ASP A 83 -4.26 24.60 14.52
CA ASP A 83 -3.05 23.87 14.92
C ASP A 83 -3.31 22.43 15.37
N GLU A 84 -4.38 22.19 16.14
CA GLU A 84 -4.75 20.82 16.55
C GLU A 84 -5.24 20.00 15.35
N ALA A 85 -6.00 20.62 14.44
CA ALA A 85 -6.46 19.97 13.23
C ALA A 85 -5.29 19.65 12.28
N ILE A 86 -4.35 20.59 12.13
CA ILE A 86 -3.10 20.40 11.37
C ILE A 86 -2.26 19.30 12.01
N ASP A 87 -2.13 19.27 13.33
CA ASP A 87 -1.35 18.25 14.04
C ASP A 87 -1.99 16.86 13.91
N SER A 88 -3.33 16.77 13.95
CA SER A 88 -4.07 15.53 13.69
C SER A 88 -3.89 15.03 12.25
N ILE A 89 -4.01 15.92 11.26
CA ILE A 89 -3.78 15.61 9.83
C ILE A 89 -2.33 15.18 9.61
N ALA A 90 -1.37 15.94 10.16
CA ALA A 90 0.05 15.68 10.00
C ALA A 90 0.46 14.36 10.65
N GLY A 91 -0.05 14.07 11.85
CA GLY A 91 0.14 12.81 12.57
C GLY A 91 -0.43 11.62 11.81
N SER A 92 -1.68 11.71 11.37
CA SER A 92 -2.35 10.66 10.59
C SER A 92 -1.60 10.33 9.29
N LEU A 93 -1.17 11.36 8.56
CA LEU A 93 -0.42 11.17 7.32
C LEU A 93 1.00 10.66 7.56
N ALA A 94 1.64 11.09 8.65
CA ALA A 94 2.94 10.54 9.05
C ALA A 94 2.81 9.06 9.37
N TYR A 95 1.75 8.66 10.08
CA TYR A 95 1.43 7.27 10.38
C TYR A 95 1.27 6.44 9.12
N VAL A 96 0.33 6.84 8.25
CA VAL A 96 0.03 6.11 7.02
C VAL A 96 1.27 5.96 6.13
N ARG A 97 2.12 6.99 6.06
CA ARG A 97 3.36 6.92 5.26
C ARG A 97 4.35 5.89 5.81
N VAL A 98 4.51 5.79 7.13
CA VAL A 98 5.38 4.79 7.75
C VAL A 98 4.81 3.40 7.56
N ALA A 99 3.51 3.22 7.83
CA ALA A 99 2.82 1.94 7.66
C ALA A 99 2.95 1.43 6.22
N LEU A 100 2.65 2.27 5.23
CA LEU A 100 2.80 1.92 3.82
C LEU A 100 4.23 1.50 3.47
N LYS A 101 5.23 2.24 3.97
CA LYS A 101 6.64 1.89 3.72
C LYS A 101 7.01 0.52 4.31
N ARG A 102 6.56 0.22 5.53
CA ARG A 102 6.79 -1.10 6.14
C ARG A 102 6.16 -2.23 5.32
N PHE A 103 4.94 -2.05 4.83
CA PHE A 103 4.33 -3.04 3.94
C PHE A 103 5.09 -3.20 2.63
N GLN A 104 5.47 -2.09 1.99
CA GLN A 104 6.23 -2.09 0.75
C GLN A 104 7.58 -2.81 0.88
N ASP A 105 8.27 -2.64 2.01
CA ASP A 105 9.59 -3.24 2.24
C ASP A 105 9.47 -4.70 2.74
N ASN A 106 8.59 -4.96 3.72
CA ASN A 106 8.54 -6.27 4.40
C ASN A 106 7.78 -7.34 3.61
N VAL A 107 6.68 -7.00 2.91
CA VAL A 107 5.88 -8.02 2.21
C VAL A 107 6.71 -8.71 1.11
N PRO A 108 7.39 -7.98 0.19
CA PRO A 108 8.23 -8.63 -0.82
C PRO A 108 9.35 -9.45 -0.20
N LEU A 109 9.97 -8.96 0.89
CA LEU A 109 11.03 -9.67 1.60
C LEU A 109 10.55 -11.02 2.15
N HIS A 110 9.38 -11.06 2.76
CA HIS A 110 8.80 -12.31 3.27
C HIS A 110 8.38 -13.26 2.16
N ILE A 111 7.85 -12.74 1.04
CA ILE A 111 7.54 -13.56 -0.14
C ILE A 111 8.82 -14.20 -0.68
N GLN A 112 9.87 -13.40 -0.88
CA GLN A 112 11.15 -13.90 -1.37
C GLN A 112 11.71 -14.98 -0.44
N TYR A 113 11.82 -14.68 0.86
CA TYR A 113 12.37 -15.63 1.81
C TYR A 113 11.56 -16.93 1.87
N HIS A 114 10.23 -16.86 2.00
CA HIS A 114 9.42 -18.06 2.22
C HIS A 114 9.09 -18.83 0.94
N MET A 115 8.90 -18.16 -0.19
CA MET A 115 8.45 -18.82 -1.42
C MET A 115 9.60 -19.16 -2.37
N ILE A 116 10.71 -18.43 -2.30
CA ILE A 116 11.84 -18.64 -3.20
C ILE A 116 12.99 -19.29 -2.42
N ASP A 117 13.56 -18.58 -1.45
CA ASP A 117 14.82 -19.01 -0.82
C ASP A 117 14.61 -20.27 0.02
N LYS A 118 13.59 -20.27 0.89
CA LYS A 118 13.23 -21.42 1.71
C LYS A 118 12.83 -22.62 0.85
N PHE A 119 12.05 -22.39 -0.20
CA PHE A 119 11.69 -23.45 -1.14
C PHE A 119 12.94 -24.05 -1.80
N ALA A 120 13.83 -23.22 -2.35
CA ALA A 120 15.04 -23.69 -3.00
C ALA A 120 15.95 -24.49 -2.05
N ASN A 121 16.06 -24.04 -0.79
CA ASN A 121 16.91 -24.69 0.21
C ASN A 121 16.30 -25.99 0.76
N GLU A 122 14.98 -26.07 0.89
CA GLU A 122 14.32 -27.23 1.52
C GLU A 122 13.75 -28.24 0.51
N CYS A 123 13.59 -27.86 -0.77
CA CYS A 123 12.95 -28.71 -1.77
C CYS A 123 13.67 -30.04 -1.94
N GLU A 124 15.00 -30.03 -2.01
CA GLU A 124 15.78 -31.26 -2.18
C GLU A 124 15.59 -32.23 -1.00
N ASP A 125 15.66 -31.72 0.23
CA ASP A 125 15.50 -32.53 1.44
C ASP A 125 14.08 -33.07 1.59
N VAL A 126 13.08 -32.25 1.25
CA VAL A 126 11.68 -32.67 1.21
C VAL A 126 11.49 -33.75 0.14
N LEU A 127 12.01 -33.58 -1.07
CA LEU A 127 11.92 -34.60 -2.12
C LEU A 127 12.58 -35.91 -1.66
N LYS A 128 13.80 -35.87 -1.11
CA LYS A 128 14.48 -37.05 -0.58
C LYS A 128 13.63 -37.78 0.48
N ARG A 129 13.03 -37.01 1.40
CA ARG A 129 12.19 -37.54 2.47
C ARG A 129 10.89 -38.14 1.95
N GLU A 130 10.12 -37.39 1.15
CA GLU A 130 8.79 -37.81 0.68
C GLU A 130 8.87 -38.95 -0.34
N PHE A 131 9.88 -38.94 -1.23
CA PHE A 131 10.13 -40.07 -2.12
C PHE A 131 10.68 -41.29 -1.38
N GLY A 132 11.16 -41.13 -0.14
CA GLY A 132 11.70 -42.21 0.67
C GLY A 132 12.92 -42.87 0.04
N LEU A 133 13.73 -42.11 -0.70
CA LEU A 133 14.81 -42.63 -1.56
C LEU A 133 15.86 -43.44 -0.80
N PHE A 134 15.98 -43.24 0.52
CA PHE A 134 16.91 -43.96 1.39
C PHE A 134 16.25 -45.04 2.27
N GLN A 135 14.93 -45.20 2.15
CA GLN A 135 14.12 -46.08 3.00
C GLN A 135 13.38 -47.17 2.21
N LYS A 136 13.18 -46.95 0.90
CA LYS A 136 12.49 -47.86 -0.01
C LYS A 136 13.43 -48.91 -0.60
N SER A 137 12.85 -50.04 -1.02
CA SER A 137 13.61 -51.07 -1.74
C SER A 137 14.00 -50.58 -3.15
N PRO A 138 15.05 -51.17 -3.76
CA PRO A 138 15.45 -50.83 -5.13
C PRO A 138 14.32 -50.97 -6.16
N GLU A 139 13.43 -51.95 -5.98
CA GLU A 139 12.27 -52.19 -6.85
C GLU A 139 11.23 -51.06 -6.75
N GLU A 140 10.96 -50.57 -5.54
CA GLU A 140 10.05 -49.45 -5.31
C GLU A 140 10.60 -48.14 -5.88
N ILE A 141 11.92 -47.95 -5.80
CA ILE A 141 12.59 -46.79 -6.41
C ILE A 141 12.51 -46.88 -7.94
N HIS A 142 12.70 -48.08 -8.51
CA HIS A 142 12.62 -48.28 -9.96
C HIS A 142 11.26 -47.88 -10.54
N HIS A 143 10.18 -48.05 -9.77
CA HIS A 143 8.84 -47.61 -10.19
C HIS A 143 8.78 -46.10 -10.52
N PHE A 144 9.51 -45.24 -9.79
CA PHE A 144 9.51 -43.79 -10.06
C PHE A 144 10.12 -43.41 -11.41
N PHE A 145 10.93 -44.31 -11.99
CA PHE A 145 11.63 -44.08 -13.26
C PHE A 145 10.98 -44.81 -14.44
N GLN A 146 9.83 -45.46 -14.23
CA GLN A 146 9.12 -46.13 -15.33
C GLN A 146 8.64 -45.07 -16.33
N GLU A 147 9.03 -45.25 -17.60
CA GLU A 147 8.58 -44.39 -18.69
C GLU A 147 7.07 -44.55 -18.89
N ASP A 148 6.41 -43.46 -19.30
CA ASP A 148 5.05 -43.55 -19.81
C ASP A 148 5.02 -44.41 -21.09
N THR A 149 3.98 -45.24 -21.24
CA THR A 149 3.85 -46.22 -22.33
C THR A 149 3.95 -45.57 -23.71
N ARG A 150 3.50 -44.32 -23.88
CA ARG A 150 3.61 -43.61 -25.17
C ARG A 150 5.05 -43.26 -25.52
N THR A 151 5.84 -42.88 -24.51
CA THR A 151 7.25 -42.54 -24.67
C THR A 151 8.06 -43.79 -25.04
N GLU A 152 7.79 -44.90 -24.35
CA GLU A 152 8.39 -46.20 -24.65
C GLU A 152 8.11 -46.64 -26.09
N GLN A 153 6.84 -46.63 -26.50
CA GLN A 153 6.44 -46.98 -27.88
C GLN A 153 7.07 -46.06 -28.92
N ARG A 154 7.18 -44.77 -28.63
CA ARG A 154 7.83 -43.80 -29.53
C ARG A 154 9.33 -44.11 -29.67
N ARG A 155 10.01 -44.42 -28.56
CA ARG A 155 11.43 -44.80 -28.55
C ARG A 155 11.68 -46.05 -29.37
N GLU A 156 10.86 -47.10 -29.19
CA GLU A 156 10.95 -48.32 -30.00
C GLU A 156 10.75 -48.05 -31.49
N ASN A 157 9.74 -47.26 -31.84
CA ASN A 157 9.46 -46.95 -33.24
C ASN A 157 10.60 -46.16 -33.89
N LEU A 158 11.21 -45.22 -33.17
CA LEU A 158 12.38 -44.48 -33.65
C LEU A 158 13.60 -45.39 -33.79
N ALA A 159 13.85 -46.29 -32.84
CA ALA A 159 14.94 -47.26 -32.93
C ALA A 159 14.77 -48.18 -34.14
N ARG A 160 13.56 -48.71 -34.36
CA ARG A 160 13.22 -49.54 -35.53
C ARG A 160 13.38 -48.78 -36.85
N ARG A 161 13.11 -47.47 -36.87
CA ARG A 161 13.30 -46.65 -38.07
C ARG A 161 14.78 -46.39 -38.35
N LYS A 162 15.58 -46.13 -37.32
CA LYS A 162 17.03 -45.94 -37.45
C LYS A 162 17.71 -47.16 -38.06
N VAL A 163 17.40 -48.35 -37.53
CA VAL A 163 17.94 -49.63 -38.06
C VAL A 163 17.50 -49.91 -39.50
N ARG A 164 16.36 -49.40 -39.95
CA ARG A 164 15.92 -49.53 -41.36
C ARG A 164 16.60 -48.55 -42.32
N GLN A 165 17.24 -47.51 -41.79
CA GLN A 165 17.91 -46.47 -42.58
C GLN A 165 19.43 -46.65 -42.64
N GLU A 166 19.97 -47.55 -41.82
CA GLU A 166 21.35 -48.08 -41.89
C GLU A 166 21.39 -49.34 -42.77
#